data_AF-A0A8T3D1Y0-F1
#
_entry.id   AF-A0A8T3D1Y0-F1
#
_cell.length_a   1.000
_cell.length_b   1.000
_cell.length_c   1.000
_cell.angle_alpha   90.00
_cell.angle_beta   90.00
_cell.angle_gamma   90.00
#
_symmetry.space_group_name_H-M   'P 1'
#
loop_
_entity.id
_entity.type
_entity.pdbx_description
1 polymer ?
#
loop_
_entity_poly.entity_id
_entity_poly.type
_entity_poly.pdbx_seq_one_letter_code
_entity_poly.pdbx_strand_id
1 'polypeptide(L)'
;MAPKEIEFQTINIIRCLLEDISTDDRCMVEPDGAVNEDQFDPTLIADKLRELADDYDEKVIQPLMKNITQAAADQVVTAFGDSVDSLCKSWVAERAEVSAEKHLLKATIMLGLYVKRNSPCLTGAIQNAMANILNTRLGTWVADQGGWDEVASH
;
A
#
# COMPACT_ATOMS: atom_id res chain seq x y z
N MET A 1 -0.55 -9.80 -14.78
CA MET A 1 -1.63 -8.81 -14.56
C MET A 1 -2.59 -9.42 -13.57
N ALA A 2 -2.99 -8.66 -12.54
CA ALA A 2 -3.83 -9.17 -11.46
C ALA A 2 -5.18 -9.72 -11.95
N PRO A 3 -5.76 -10.71 -11.28
CA PRO A 3 -7.19 -11.00 -11.43
C PRO A 3 -8.03 -9.76 -11.13
N LYS A 4 -9.15 -9.56 -11.84
CA LYS A 4 -10.01 -8.37 -11.68
C LYS A 4 -10.49 -8.15 -10.24
N GLU A 5 -10.72 -9.23 -9.52
CA GLU A 5 -11.10 -9.19 -8.10
C GLU A 5 -9.98 -8.61 -7.24
N ILE A 6 -8.75 -9.11 -7.40
CA ILE A 6 -7.56 -8.58 -6.71
C ILE A 6 -7.33 -7.12 -7.09
N GLU A 7 -7.53 -6.75 -8.35
CA GLU A 7 -7.39 -5.35 -8.79
C GLU A 7 -8.35 -4.42 -8.04
N PHE A 8 -9.62 -4.82 -7.94
CA PHE A 8 -10.65 -4.09 -7.20
C PHE A 8 -10.36 -4.04 -5.70
N GLN A 9 -9.92 -5.16 -5.10
CA GLN A 9 -9.55 -5.22 -3.69
C GLN A 9 -8.38 -4.27 -3.39
N THR A 10 -7.31 -4.29 -4.19
CA THR A 10 -6.14 -3.42 -4.04
C THR A 10 -6.54 -1.95 -4.03
N ILE A 11 -7.42 -1.53 -4.93
CA ILE A 11 -7.89 -0.13 -4.99
C ILE A 11 -8.62 0.26 -3.69
N ASN A 12 -9.51 -0.60 -3.19
CA ASN A 12 -10.25 -0.33 -1.95
C ASN A 12 -9.33 -0.30 -0.72
N ILE A 13 -8.35 -1.20 -0.63
CA ILE A 13 -7.38 -1.23 0.47
C ILE A 13 -6.55 0.05 0.49
N ILE A 14 -5.99 0.48 -0.64
CA ILE A 14 -5.20 1.72 -0.72
C ILE A 14 -6.07 2.92 -0.36
N ARG A 15 -7.33 2.92 -0.78
CA ARG A 15 -8.29 3.96 -0.43
C ARG A 15 -8.46 4.06 1.09
N CYS A 16 -8.73 2.96 1.76
CA CYS A 16 -8.83 2.90 3.23
C CYS A 16 -7.51 3.33 3.92
N LEU A 17 -6.38 2.89 3.38
CA LEU A 17 -5.04 3.22 3.88
C LEU A 17 -4.76 4.73 3.85
N LEU A 18 -5.12 5.38 2.75
CA LEU A 18 -4.78 6.79 2.49
C LEU A 18 -5.87 7.78 2.92
N GLU A 19 -7.15 7.44 2.87
CA GLU A 19 -8.22 8.40 3.18
C GLU A 19 -8.61 8.43 4.67
N ASP A 20 -8.00 7.59 5.53
CA ASP A 20 -8.35 7.52 6.97
C ASP A 20 -9.88 7.33 7.15
N ILE A 21 -10.49 6.56 6.24
CA ILE A 21 -11.91 6.22 6.32
C ILE A 21 -12.04 5.29 7.53
N SER A 22 -12.29 5.90 8.69
CA SER A 22 -12.56 5.19 9.92
C SER A 22 -13.82 4.34 9.71
N THR A 23 -13.84 3.16 10.30
CA THR A 23 -15.01 2.27 10.33
C THR A 23 -16.26 2.96 10.90
N ASP A 24 -16.09 4.11 11.55
CA ASP A 24 -17.15 4.99 12.08
C ASP A 24 -17.96 5.73 10.99
N ASP A 25 -17.40 5.95 9.80
CA ASP A 25 -18.15 6.53 8.66
C ASP A 25 -19.12 5.50 8.02
N ARG A 26 -19.19 4.26 8.53
CA ARG A 26 -20.29 3.30 8.29
C ARG A 26 -21.52 3.57 9.16
N CYS A 27 -21.68 4.76 9.73
CA CYS A 27 -22.95 5.17 10.29
C CYS A 27 -23.95 5.43 9.15
N MET A 28 -24.52 4.38 8.55
CA MET A 28 -25.87 4.24 7.95
C MET A 28 -25.91 2.98 7.06
N VAL A 29 -25.90 1.78 7.65
CA VAL A 29 -26.76 0.64 7.26
C VAL A 29 -26.56 -0.39 8.37
N GLU A 30 -27.61 -0.63 9.16
CA GLU A 30 -27.78 -1.91 9.84
C GLU A 30 -28.24 -2.92 8.78
N PRO A 31 -27.51 -4.01 8.53
CA PRO A 31 -28.15 -5.23 8.08
C PRO A 31 -28.24 -6.16 9.29
N ASP A 32 -29.46 -6.45 9.73
CA ASP A 32 -29.77 -7.71 10.41
C ASP A 32 -29.30 -8.86 9.51
N GLY A 33 -28.06 -9.30 9.70
CA GLY A 33 -27.43 -10.33 8.91
C GLY A 33 -26.07 -10.64 9.51
N ALA A 34 -25.93 -11.88 9.99
CA ALA A 34 -24.71 -12.37 10.62
C ALA A 34 -23.46 -11.88 9.89
N VAL A 35 -22.59 -11.17 10.62
CA VAL A 35 -21.28 -10.76 10.14
C VAL A 35 -20.53 -12.05 9.80
N ASN A 36 -20.45 -12.39 8.52
CA ASN A 36 -19.56 -13.46 8.09
C ASN A 36 -18.14 -12.94 8.32
N GLU A 37 -17.45 -13.52 9.29
CA GLU A 37 -16.02 -13.29 9.55
C GLU A 37 -15.15 -13.65 8.34
N ASP A 38 -15.73 -14.31 7.32
CA ASP A 38 -15.12 -14.70 6.05
C ASP A 38 -15.26 -13.65 4.93
N GLN A 39 -15.86 -12.49 5.20
CA GLN A 39 -16.07 -11.45 4.19
C GLN A 39 -14.89 -10.47 4.13
N PHE A 40 -14.29 -10.32 2.94
CA PHE A 40 -13.22 -9.34 2.65
C PHE A 40 -13.51 -7.95 3.27
N ASP A 41 -12.68 -7.53 4.24
CA ASP A 41 -12.74 -6.20 4.83
C ASP A 41 -11.47 -5.38 4.49
N PRO A 42 -11.58 -4.39 3.59
CA PRO A 42 -10.42 -3.61 3.13
C PRO A 42 -9.84 -2.69 4.21
N THR A 43 -10.63 -2.33 5.24
CA THR A 43 -10.16 -1.49 6.35
C THR A 43 -9.28 -2.31 7.27
N LEU A 44 -9.70 -3.54 7.61
CA LEU A 44 -8.88 -4.45 8.41
C LEU A 44 -7.54 -4.73 7.73
N ILE A 45 -7.55 -5.03 6.43
CA ILE A 45 -6.32 -5.27 5.66
C ILE A 45 -5.44 -4.01 5.62
N ALA A 46 -6.03 -2.83 5.39
CA ALA A 46 -5.29 -1.58 5.38
C ALA A 46 -4.63 -1.29 6.75
N ASP A 47 -5.27 -1.66 7.86
CA ASP A 47 -4.71 -1.49 9.20
C ASP A 47 -3.50 -2.41 9.43
N LYS A 48 -3.61 -3.69 9.09
CA LYS A 48 -2.47 -4.64 9.14
C LYS A 48 -1.29 -4.17 8.26
N LEU A 49 -1.57 -3.64 7.07
CA LEU A 49 -0.54 -3.08 6.20
C LEU A 49 0.11 -1.82 6.80
N ARG A 50 -0.63 -1.04 7.59
CA ARG A 50 -0.08 0.12 8.32
C ARG A 50 0.91 -0.33 9.38
N GLU A 51 0.59 -1.39 10.14
CA GLU A 51 1.49 -1.99 11.12
C GLU A 51 2.80 -2.49 10.48
N LEU A 52 2.72 -3.09 9.28
CA LEU A 52 3.90 -3.53 8.51
C LEU A 52 4.87 -2.37 8.20
N ALA A 53 4.34 -1.18 8.01
CA ALA A 53 5.09 0.02 7.62
C ALA A 53 5.57 0.87 8.81
N ASP A 54 5.12 0.60 10.04
CA ASP A 54 5.41 1.40 11.24
C ASP A 54 6.85 1.22 11.75
N ASP A 55 7.44 0.04 11.51
CA ASP A 55 8.80 -0.33 11.96
C ASP A 55 9.93 0.30 11.10
N TYR A 56 10.00 1.63 10.94
CA TYR A 56 11.04 2.19 10.05
C TYR A 56 11.74 3.48 10.43
N ASP A 57 13.01 3.55 10.03
CA ASP A 57 13.90 4.69 10.20
C ASP A 57 13.61 5.78 9.16
N GLU A 58 13.02 6.88 9.65
CA GLU A 58 12.70 8.07 8.86
C GLU A 58 13.90 8.60 8.05
N LYS A 59 15.14 8.40 8.51
CA LYS A 59 16.36 8.90 7.82
C LYS A 59 16.55 8.28 6.45
N VAL A 60 16.04 7.07 6.21
CA VAL A 60 16.14 6.43 4.90
C VAL A 60 14.98 6.86 3.99
N ILE A 61 13.82 7.22 4.54
CA ILE A 61 12.67 7.72 3.75
C ILE A 61 12.84 9.18 3.34
N GLN A 62 13.39 10.03 4.21
CA GLN A 62 13.56 11.46 3.95
C GLN A 62 14.21 11.80 2.59
N PRO A 63 15.34 11.18 2.18
CA PRO A 63 15.93 11.48 0.87
C PRO A 63 15.02 11.09 -0.30
N LEU A 64 14.27 9.99 -0.18
CA LEU A 64 13.30 9.55 -1.18
C LEU A 64 12.11 10.52 -1.29
N MET A 65 11.63 10.99 -0.14
CA MET A 65 10.56 11.99 -0.08
C MET A 65 10.97 13.32 -0.75
N LYS A 66 12.23 13.74 -0.56
CA LYS A 66 12.76 14.93 -1.23
C LYS A 66 12.71 14.80 -2.75
N ASN A 67 13.03 13.63 -3.29
CA ASN A 67 12.96 13.40 -4.74
C ASN A 67 11.51 13.49 -5.25
N ILE A 68 10.54 12.92 -4.52
CA ILE A 68 9.12 12.96 -4.89
C ILE A 68 8.57 14.40 -4.84
N THR A 69 8.89 15.14 -3.78
CA THR A 69 8.39 16.51 -3.59
C THR A 69 9.03 17.54 -4.51
N GLN A 70 10.26 17.30 -4.97
CA GLN A 70 10.94 18.15 -5.94
C GLN A 70 10.61 17.79 -7.39
N ALA A 71 9.95 16.66 -7.63
CA ALA A 71 9.53 16.26 -8.96
C ALA A 71 8.49 17.25 -9.54
N ALA A 72 8.54 17.46 -10.86
CA ALA A 72 7.48 18.15 -11.56
C ALA A 72 6.16 17.37 -11.42
N ALA A 73 5.00 18.06 -11.48
CA ALA A 73 3.70 17.43 -11.25
C ALA A 73 3.45 16.17 -12.10
N ASP A 74 3.86 16.17 -13.38
CA ASP A 74 3.74 15.03 -14.30
C ASP A 74 4.72 13.88 -13.99
N GLN A 75 5.77 14.14 -13.20
CA GLN A 75 6.82 13.18 -12.86
C GLN A 75 6.67 12.58 -11.46
N VAL A 76 5.71 13.04 -10.65
CA VAL A 76 5.52 12.58 -9.26
C VAL A 76 5.31 11.07 -9.18
N VAL A 77 4.51 10.50 -10.09
CA VAL A 77 4.25 9.05 -10.14
C VAL A 77 5.51 8.26 -10.46
N THR A 78 6.31 8.74 -11.42
CA THR A 78 7.59 8.13 -11.78
C THR A 78 8.59 8.20 -10.64
N ALA A 79 8.75 9.39 -10.04
CA ALA A 79 9.65 9.61 -8.90
C ALA A 79 9.27 8.74 -7.69
N PHE A 80 7.97 8.54 -7.45
CA PHE A 80 7.48 7.61 -6.44
C PHE A 80 7.88 6.16 -6.77
N GLY A 81 7.63 5.71 -7.99
CA GLY A 81 8.00 4.36 -8.44
C GLY A 81 9.51 4.09 -8.32
N ASP A 82 10.34 5.02 -8.76
CA ASP A 82 11.81 4.93 -8.65
C ASP A 82 12.27 4.88 -7.19
N SER A 83 11.61 5.66 -6.32
CA SER A 83 11.90 5.67 -4.89
C SER A 83 11.52 4.34 -4.22
N VAL A 84 10.37 3.78 -4.57
CA VAL A 84 9.95 2.44 -4.12
C VAL A 84 10.94 1.38 -4.57
N ASP A 85 11.38 1.42 -5.83
CA ASP A 85 12.33 0.46 -6.37
C ASP A 85 13.71 0.56 -5.69
N SER A 86 14.20 1.78 -5.47
CA SER A 86 15.44 2.01 -4.74
C SER A 86 15.37 1.48 -3.30
N LEU A 87 14.23 1.68 -2.63
CA LEU A 87 14.01 1.20 -1.27
C LEU A 87 13.93 -0.33 -1.22
N CYS A 88 13.15 -0.92 -2.12
CA CYS A 88 13.03 -2.38 -2.25
C CYS A 88 14.38 -3.05 -2.52
N LYS A 89 15.22 -2.47 -3.39
CA LYS A 89 16.56 -3.00 -3.69
C LYS A 89 17.49 -2.94 -2.48
N SER A 90 17.45 -1.85 -1.70
CA SER A 90 18.22 -1.75 -0.45
C SER A 90 17.84 -2.88 0.50
N TRP A 91 16.54 -3.09 0.71
CA TRP A 91 16.08 -4.07 1.69
C TRP A 91 16.29 -5.52 1.25
N VAL A 92 16.12 -5.84 -0.03
CA VAL A 92 16.45 -7.18 -0.54
C VAL A 92 17.93 -7.49 -0.33
N ALA A 93 18.82 -6.50 -0.43
CA ALA A 93 20.25 -6.68 -0.17
C ALA A 93 20.57 -6.87 1.33
N GLU A 94 19.83 -6.22 2.22
CA GLU A 94 20.05 -6.25 3.68
C GLU A 94 19.34 -7.42 4.39
N ARG A 95 18.21 -7.90 3.85
CA ARG A 95 17.34 -8.91 4.49
C ARG A 95 16.95 -10.00 3.49
N ALA A 96 17.93 -10.76 3.01
CA ALA A 96 17.74 -11.80 1.99
C ALA A 96 16.74 -12.92 2.37
N GLU A 97 16.35 -13.02 3.65
CA GLU A 97 15.37 -13.99 4.16
C GLU A 97 13.92 -13.63 3.81
N VAL A 98 13.63 -12.37 3.47
CA VAL A 98 12.29 -11.89 3.11
C VAL A 98 12.15 -11.78 1.59
N SER A 99 11.03 -12.26 1.04
CA SER A 99 10.81 -12.26 -0.41
C SER A 99 10.82 -10.83 -0.99
N ALA A 100 11.19 -10.71 -2.26
CA ALA A 100 11.22 -9.42 -2.96
C ALA A 100 9.82 -8.78 -3.03
N GLU A 101 8.77 -9.60 -3.10
CA GLU A 101 7.38 -9.16 -3.11
C GLU A 101 6.96 -8.52 -1.79
N LYS A 102 7.34 -9.11 -0.65
CA LYS A 102 7.10 -8.53 0.67
C LYS A 102 7.85 -7.21 0.86
N HIS A 103 9.09 -7.12 0.38
CA HIS A 103 9.85 -5.85 0.39
C HIS A 103 9.19 -4.79 -0.49
N LEU A 104 8.72 -5.16 -1.69
CA LEU A 104 8.04 -4.22 -2.58
C LEU A 104 6.72 -3.73 -1.97
N LEU A 105 5.95 -4.62 -1.36
CA LEU A 105 4.72 -4.27 -0.64
C LEU A 105 5.05 -3.27 0.47
N LYS A 106 5.95 -3.64 1.40
CA LYS A 106 6.35 -2.78 2.51
C LYS A 106 6.86 -1.41 2.04
N ALA A 107 7.67 -1.37 0.97
CA ALA A 107 8.24 -0.13 0.45
C ALA A 107 7.17 0.79 -0.12
N THR A 108 6.22 0.22 -0.85
CA THR A 108 5.09 0.94 -1.45
C THR A 108 4.19 1.53 -0.36
N ILE A 109 3.79 0.72 0.63
CA ILE A 109 2.90 1.16 1.72
C ILE A 109 3.56 2.23 2.56
N MET A 110 4.81 2.01 2.97
CA MET A 110 5.55 2.93 3.82
C MET A 110 5.76 4.28 3.16
N LEU A 111 6.23 4.30 1.92
CA LEU A 111 6.46 5.55 1.21
C LEU A 111 5.12 6.28 0.94
N GLY A 112 4.06 5.53 0.63
CA GLY A 112 2.72 6.08 0.45
C GLY A 112 2.18 6.78 1.70
N LEU A 113 2.27 6.11 2.86
CA LEU A 113 1.88 6.67 4.15
C LEU A 113 2.73 7.89 4.53
N TYR A 114 4.03 7.84 4.26
CA TYR A 114 4.93 8.96 4.54
C TYR A 114 4.60 10.18 3.67
N VAL A 115 4.27 9.98 2.38
CA VAL A 115 3.82 11.06 1.49
C VAL A 115 2.50 11.65 1.97
N LYS A 116 1.51 10.82 2.32
CA LYS A 116 0.24 11.30 2.89
C LYS A 116 0.47 12.22 4.09
N ARG A 117 1.36 11.82 5.01
CA ARG A 117 1.65 12.58 6.23
C ARG A 117 2.37 13.90 5.97
N ASN A 118 3.32 13.93 5.03
CA ASN A 118 4.23 15.06 4.83
C ASN A 118 3.85 15.96 3.62
N SER A 119 3.03 15.47 2.70
CA SER A 119 2.60 16.18 1.49
C SER A 119 1.22 15.70 1.02
N PRO A 120 0.16 16.01 1.78
CA PRO A 120 -1.20 15.51 1.51
C PRO A 120 -1.74 15.92 0.14
N CYS A 121 -1.21 17.00 -0.47
CA CYS A 121 -1.56 17.43 -1.83
C CYS A 121 -1.17 16.41 -2.92
N LEU A 122 -0.21 15.52 -2.65
CA LEU A 122 0.23 14.48 -3.58
C LEU A 122 -0.54 13.16 -3.42
N THR A 123 -1.37 13.03 -2.38
CA THR A 123 -2.04 11.77 -2.01
C THR A 123 -2.81 11.16 -3.17
N GLY A 124 -3.56 11.96 -3.95
CA GLY A 124 -4.33 11.44 -5.10
C GLY A 124 -3.45 10.86 -6.21
N ALA A 125 -2.29 11.47 -6.48
CA ALA A 125 -1.33 10.94 -7.45
C ALA A 125 -0.67 9.66 -6.93
N ILE A 126 -0.30 9.65 -5.64
CA ILE A 126 0.32 8.49 -4.99
C ILE A 126 -0.64 7.31 -4.88
N GLN A 127 -1.92 7.55 -4.59
CA GLN A 127 -2.95 6.50 -4.56
C GLN A 127 -2.99 5.70 -5.87
N ASN A 128 -3.03 6.41 -7.00
CA ASN A 128 -2.99 5.78 -8.31
C ASN A 128 -1.67 5.05 -8.57
N ALA A 129 -0.54 5.65 -8.17
CA ALA A 129 0.78 5.04 -8.30
C ALA A 129 0.89 3.72 -7.52
N MET A 130 0.45 3.72 -6.25
CA MET A 130 0.42 2.54 -5.40
C MET A 130 -0.46 1.44 -6.01
N ALA A 131 -1.68 1.79 -6.45
CA ALA A 131 -2.60 0.81 -7.04
C ALA A 131 -2.00 0.18 -8.29
N ASN A 132 -1.39 0.99 -9.14
CA ASN A 132 -0.71 0.50 -10.33
C ASN A 132 0.46 -0.41 -9.98
N ILE A 133 1.34 -0.03 -9.06
CA ILE A 133 2.51 -0.84 -8.64
C ILE A 133 2.05 -2.19 -8.07
N LEU A 134 1.11 -2.18 -7.13
CA LEU A 134 0.65 -3.41 -6.49
C LEU A 134 -0.08 -4.32 -7.49
N ASN A 135 -0.97 -3.79 -8.33
CA ASN A 135 -1.69 -4.62 -9.30
C ASN A 135 -0.80 -5.15 -10.44
N THR A 136 0.19 -4.38 -10.88
CA THR A 136 1.08 -4.81 -11.97
C THR A 136 2.17 -5.76 -11.51
N ARG A 137 2.77 -5.51 -10.33
CA ARG A 137 3.93 -6.25 -9.84
C ARG A 137 3.59 -7.31 -8.81
N LEU A 138 2.58 -7.10 -7.98
CA LEU A 138 2.19 -8.03 -6.91
C LEU A 138 0.89 -8.77 -7.18
N GLY A 139 0.06 -8.33 -8.12
CA GLY A 139 -1.28 -8.89 -8.30
C GLY A 139 -1.34 -10.40 -8.54
N THR A 140 -0.35 -10.97 -9.24
CA THR A 140 -0.24 -12.43 -9.41
C THR A 140 0.23 -13.09 -8.11
N TRP A 141 1.26 -12.55 -7.46
CA TRP A 141 1.75 -13.05 -6.18
C TRP A 141 0.67 -13.04 -5.10
N VAL A 142 -0.11 -11.97 -4.97
CA VAL A 142 -1.25 -11.88 -4.05
C VAL A 142 -2.26 -13.00 -4.33
N ALA A 143 -2.56 -13.27 -5.60
CA ALA A 143 -3.46 -14.36 -5.96
C ALA A 143 -2.87 -15.74 -5.59
N ASP A 144 -1.56 -15.94 -5.80
CA ASP A 144 -0.85 -17.17 -5.41
C ASP A 144 -0.77 -17.35 -3.89
N GLN A 145 -0.76 -16.26 -3.11
CA GLN A 145 -0.84 -16.33 -1.65
C GLN A 145 -2.26 -16.66 -1.14
N GLY A 146 -3.28 -16.68 -1.99
CA GLY A 146 -4.67 -16.89 -1.57
C GLY A 146 -5.48 -15.60 -1.36
N GLY A 147 -4.91 -14.44 -1.70
CA GLY A 147 -5.58 -13.14 -1.62
C GLY A 147 -4.95 -12.18 -0.62
N TRP A 148 -5.56 -11.01 -0.47
CA TRP A 148 -5.04 -9.95 0.41
C TRP A 148 -5.13 -10.29 1.90
N ASP A 149 -6.06 -11.15 2.30
CA ASP A 149 -6.21 -11.57 3.70
C ASP A 149 -5.00 -12.38 4.20
N GLU A 150 -4.54 -13.32 3.37
CA GLU A 150 -3.32 -14.11 3.63
C GLU A 150 -2.07 -13.22 3.60
N VAL A 151 -1.97 -12.33 2.60
CA VAL A 151 -0.84 -11.40 2.48
C VAL A 151 -0.70 -10.49 3.70
N ALA A 152 -1.81 -10.04 4.28
CA ALA A 152 -1.82 -9.15 5.43
C ALA A 152 -1.64 -9.88 6.77
N SER A 153 -1.84 -11.21 6.80
CA SER A 153 -1.73 -12.02 8.01
C SER A 153 -0.32 -12.58 8.27
N HIS A 154 0.63 -12.34 7.36
CA HIS A 154 1.99 -12.91 7.33
C HIS A 154 3.12 -11.88 7.35
#